data_AF-A0A846C409-F1
#
_entry.id   AF-A0A846C409-F1
#
_cell.length_a   1.000
_cell.length_b   1.000
_cell.length_c   1.000
_cell.angle_alpha   90.00
_cell.angle_beta   90.00
_cell.angle_gamma   90.00
#
_symmetry.space_group_name_H-M   'P 1'
#
loop_
_entity.id
_entity.type
_entity.pdbx_description
1 polymer ?
#
loop_
_entity_poly.entity_id
_entity_poly.type
_entity_poly.pdbx_seq_one_letter_code
_entity_poly.pdbx_strand_id
1 'polypeptide(L)'
;MQRLTATIRKFLPEPPTAEQEHKLYQELVQDATWNTNYVALTLSSCIIATLGLISNSTAVIIGAMLVAPLMLPLRGLAFGALEGEVKLFRQSLLAIAGATLIAVSLSCLIGLVTGIPEFGSEVQARI
;
A
#
# COMPACT_ATOMS: atom_id res chain seq x y z
N MET A 1 -25.99 -32.27 18.66
CA MET A 1 -25.76 -30.89 18.17
C MET A 1 -25.01 -29.99 19.14
N GLN A 2 -25.14 -30.11 20.48
CA GLN A 2 -24.46 -29.23 21.44
C GLN A 2 -22.90 -29.35 21.51
N ARG A 3 -22.32 -30.51 21.16
CA ARG A 3 -20.87 -30.72 21.22
C ARG A 3 -20.09 -29.97 20.13
N LEU A 4 -20.69 -29.73 18.97
CA LEU A 4 -20.04 -29.03 17.85
C LEU A 4 -19.85 -27.54 18.15
N THR A 5 -20.82 -26.92 18.82
CA THR A 5 -20.79 -25.48 19.17
C THR A 5 -19.66 -25.15 20.16
N ALA A 6 -19.36 -26.06 21.09
CA ALA A 6 -18.30 -25.86 22.07
C ALA A 6 -16.89 -25.90 21.45
N THR A 7 -16.67 -26.81 20.49
CA THR A 7 -15.39 -26.91 19.77
C THR A 7 -15.13 -25.69 18.90
N ILE A 8 -16.17 -25.17 18.24
CA ILE A 8 -16.08 -23.95 17.41
C ILE A 8 -15.76 -22.74 18.31
N ARG A 9 -16.44 -22.59 19.45
CA ARG A 9 -16.22 -21.46 20.38
C ARG A 9 -14.80 -21.43 20.96
N LYS A 10 -14.14 -22.58 21.12
CA LYS A 10 -12.73 -22.64 21.56
C LYS A 10 -11.75 -22.11 20.51
N PHE A 11 -12.17 -22.03 19.25
CA PHE A 11 -11.34 -21.58 18.14
C PHE A 11 -11.67 -20.14 17.68
N LEU A 12 -12.78 -19.55 18.14
CA LEU A 12 -13.05 -18.13 17.89
C LEU A 12 -12.24 -17.28 18.87
N PRO A 13 -11.46 -16.29 18.37
CA PRO A 13 -10.88 -15.27 19.23
C PRO A 13 -11.99 -14.53 19.97
N GLU A 14 -11.70 -14.11 21.21
CA GLU A 14 -12.64 -13.29 21.98
C GLU A 14 -12.85 -11.95 21.25
N PRO A 15 -14.09 -11.41 21.26
CA PRO A 15 -14.33 -10.11 20.65
C PRO A 15 -13.41 -9.06 21.28
N PRO A 16 -12.86 -8.14 20.47
CA PRO A 16 -11.94 -7.14 20.98
C PRO A 16 -12.60 -6.28 22.06
N THR A 17 -11.85 -5.97 23.11
CA THR A 17 -12.29 -5.05 24.17
C THR A 17 -12.42 -3.63 23.59
N ALA A 18 -13.34 -2.82 24.11
CA ALA A 18 -13.52 -1.42 23.69
C ALA A 18 -12.20 -0.61 23.67
N GLU A 19 -11.26 -0.88 24.59
CA GLU A 19 -9.94 -0.24 24.60
C GLU A 19 -9.05 -0.66 23.41
N GLN A 20 -9.14 -1.92 22.98
CA GLN A 20 -8.34 -2.45 21.86
C GLN A 20 -8.84 -1.90 20.52
N GLU A 21 -10.17 -1.83 20.36
CA GLU A 21 -10.80 -1.22 19.19
C GLU A 21 -10.41 0.26 19.06
N HIS A 22 -10.43 1.02 20.16
CA HIS A 22 -10.03 2.42 20.14
C HIS A 22 -8.56 2.63 19.79
N LYS A 23 -7.66 1.79 20.33
CA LYS A 23 -6.23 1.83 19.97
C LYS A 23 -6.01 1.49 18.50
N LEU A 24 -6.66 0.45 18.00
CA LEU A 24 -6.59 0.06 16.60
C LEU A 24 -7.07 1.20 15.70
N TYR A 25 -8.20 1.84 16.04
CA TYR A 25 -8.70 2.99 15.30
C TYR A 25 -7.69 4.15 15.27
N GLN A 26 -7.07 4.48 16.41
CA GLN A 26 -6.06 5.54 16.47
C GLN A 26 -4.82 5.24 15.62
N GLU A 27 -4.33 4.00 15.65
CA GLU A 27 -3.23 3.55 14.79
C GLU A 27 -3.60 3.66 13.31
N LEU A 28 -4.80 3.22 12.94
CA LEU A 28 -5.28 3.29 11.55
C LEU A 28 -5.46 4.70 11.04
N VAL A 29 -5.95 5.62 11.88
CA VAL A 29 -6.04 7.04 11.55
C VAL A 29 -4.66 7.63 11.33
N GLN A 30 -3.69 7.30 12.19
CA GLN A 30 -2.31 7.76 12.05
C GLN A 30 -1.66 7.23 10.77
N ASP A 31 -1.82 5.94 10.48
CA ASP A 31 -1.32 5.25 9.29
C ASP A 31 -1.98 5.72 7.99
N ALA A 32 -3.24 6.15 8.06
CA ALA A 32 -4.00 6.71 6.94
C ALA A 32 -3.59 8.15 6.59
N THR A 33 -2.86 8.84 7.47
CA THR A 33 -2.48 10.23 7.20
C THR A 33 -1.41 10.35 6.11
N TRP A 34 -1.54 11.40 5.31
CA TRP A 34 -0.54 11.80 4.34
C TRP A 34 0.73 12.29 5.06
N ASN A 35 1.62 11.37 5.39
CA ASN A 35 2.87 11.66 6.08
C ASN A 35 4.00 11.88 5.06
N THR A 36 4.90 12.83 5.35
CA THR A 36 6.13 13.07 4.59
C THR A 36 6.94 11.79 4.39
N ASN A 37 7.00 10.90 5.39
CA ASN A 37 7.73 9.64 5.27
C ASN A 37 7.09 8.70 4.22
N TYR A 38 5.77 8.60 4.22
CA TYR A 38 5.02 7.81 3.24
C TYR A 38 5.29 8.30 1.80
N VAL A 39 5.26 9.61 1.59
CA VAL A 39 5.55 10.23 0.28
C VAL A 39 7.02 10.01 -0.10
N ALA A 40 7.97 10.25 0.82
CA ALA A 40 9.39 10.09 0.56
C ALA A 40 9.74 8.64 0.18
N LEU A 41 9.19 7.64 0.89
CA LEU A 41 9.39 6.24 0.59
C LEU A 41 8.74 5.83 -0.74
N THR A 42 7.55 6.36 -1.04
CA THR A 42 6.87 6.11 -2.32
C THR A 42 7.65 6.67 -3.50
N LEU A 43 8.14 7.92 -3.37
CA LEU A 43 8.98 8.56 -4.38
C LEU A 43 10.29 7.79 -4.59
N SER A 44 10.95 7.40 -3.49
CA SER A 44 12.20 6.64 -3.54
C SER A 44 11.99 5.28 -4.20
N SER A 45 10.92 4.56 -3.85
CA SER A 45 10.54 3.29 -4.47
C SER A 45 10.30 3.45 -5.97
N CYS A 46 9.57 4.48 -6.41
CA CYS A 46 9.35 4.74 -7.84
C CYS A 46 10.64 5.00 -8.61
N ILE A 47 11.56 5.78 -8.04
CA ILE A 47 12.86 6.05 -8.65
C ILE A 47 13.66 4.74 -8.78
N ILE A 48 13.76 3.97 -7.68
CA ILE A 48 14.48 2.68 -7.66
C ILE A 48 13.86 1.69 -8.64
N ALA A 49 12.53 1.59 -8.70
CA ALA A 49 11.81 0.73 -9.64
C ALA A 49 12.10 1.11 -11.10
N THR A 50 12.10 2.41 -11.40
CA THR A 50 12.37 2.92 -12.75
C THR A 50 13.82 2.65 -13.15
N LEU A 51 14.77 2.88 -12.24
CA LEU A 51 16.19 2.54 -12.46
C LEU A 51 16.41 1.03 -12.62
N GLY A 52 15.69 0.21 -11.84
CA GLY A 52 15.70 -1.25 -11.96
C GLY A 52 15.19 -1.71 -13.32
N LEU A 53 14.17 -1.05 -13.86
CA LEU A 53 13.65 -1.31 -15.20
C LEU A 53 14.67 -0.95 -16.29
N ILE A 54 15.28 0.24 -16.20
CA ILE A 54 16.31 0.70 -17.14
C ILE A 54 17.55 -0.22 -17.09
N SER A 55 17.90 -0.71 -15.91
CA SER A 55 19.02 -1.62 -15.69
C SER A 55 18.66 -3.08 -15.96
N ASN A 56 17.43 -3.36 -16.39
CA ASN A 56 16.90 -4.70 -16.66
C ASN A 56 17.16 -5.69 -15.50
N SER A 57 16.98 -5.24 -14.25
CA SER A 57 17.30 -6.00 -13.04
C SER A 57 16.05 -6.27 -12.20
N THR A 58 15.52 -7.50 -12.30
CA THR A 58 14.40 -7.96 -11.49
C THR A 58 14.68 -7.81 -9.99
N ALA A 59 15.91 -8.08 -9.54
CA ALA A 59 16.29 -7.96 -8.13
C ALA A 59 16.08 -6.53 -7.58
N VAL A 60 16.42 -5.50 -8.37
CA VAL A 60 16.21 -4.10 -7.98
C VAL A 60 14.72 -3.74 -7.99
N ILE A 61 13.96 -4.24 -8.96
CA ILE A 61 12.51 -4.03 -9.04
C ILE A 61 11.80 -4.64 -7.82
N ILE A 62 12.18 -5.85 -7.42
CA ILE A 62 11.64 -6.50 -6.21
C ILE A 62 12.07 -5.72 -4.95
N GLY A 63 13.32 -5.24 -4.90
CA GLY A 63 13.79 -4.36 -3.82
C GLY A 63 12.93 -3.12 -3.65
N ALA A 64 12.53 -2.48 -4.75
CA ALA A 64 11.63 -1.32 -4.71
C ALA A 64 10.25 -1.65 -4.11
N MET A 65 9.71 -2.85 -4.36
CA MET A 65 8.42 -3.28 -3.80
C MET A 65 8.46 -3.41 -2.26
N LEU A 66 9.61 -3.76 -1.69
CA LEU A 66 9.77 -3.88 -0.23
C LEU A 66 9.81 -2.52 0.48
N VAL A 67 10.19 -1.47 -0.23
CA VAL A 67 10.34 -0.11 0.34
C VAL A 67 9.00 0.62 0.44
N ALA A 68 8.04 0.32 -0.45
CA ALA A 68 6.80 1.09 -0.57
C ALA A 68 5.82 0.80 0.60
N PRO A 69 5.49 1.78 1.45
CA PRO A 69 4.65 1.60 2.64
C PRO A 69 3.14 1.69 2.31
N LEU A 70 2.70 1.08 1.19
CA LEU A 70 1.31 1.18 0.72
C LEU A 70 0.30 0.49 1.65
N MET A 71 0.74 -0.43 2.51
CA MET A 71 -0.15 -1.12 3.45
C MET A 71 -0.80 -0.19 4.48
N LEU A 72 -0.14 0.92 4.85
CA LEU A 72 -0.60 1.83 5.90
C LEU A 72 -1.98 2.44 5.54
N PRO A 73 -2.12 3.20 4.44
CA PRO A 73 -3.42 3.77 4.08
C PRO A 73 -4.42 2.70 3.63
N LEU A 74 -3.97 1.57 3.06
CA LEU A 74 -4.88 0.50 2.62
C LEU A 74 -5.63 -0.12 3.81
N ARG A 75 -4.95 -0.28 4.95
CA ARG A 75 -5.58 -0.81 6.17
C ARG A 75 -6.63 0.16 6.74
N GLY A 76 -6.31 1.46 6.77
CA GLY A 76 -7.27 2.50 7.17
C GLY A 76 -8.50 2.56 6.27
N LEU A 77 -8.30 2.39 4.94
CA LEU A 77 -9.39 2.33 3.98
C LEU A 77 -10.30 1.12 4.23
N ALA A 78 -9.72 -0.06 4.43
CA ALA A 78 -10.48 -1.28 4.68
C ALA A 78 -11.28 -1.17 5.98
N PHE A 79 -10.67 -0.66 7.06
CA PHE A 79 -11.37 -0.47 8.33
C PHE A 79 -12.48 0.59 8.22
N GLY A 80 -12.22 1.74 7.60
CA GLY A 80 -13.22 2.77 7.37
C GLY A 80 -14.40 2.29 6.52
N ALA A 81 -14.15 1.37 5.58
CA ALA A 81 -15.21 0.72 4.80
C ALA A 81 -16.05 -0.28 5.61
N LEU A 82 -15.42 -1.01 6.55
CA LEU A 82 -16.10 -2.00 7.40
C LEU A 82 -16.93 -1.34 8.51
N GLU A 83 -16.38 -0.33 9.19
CA GLU A 83 -17.06 0.41 10.27
C GLU A 83 -18.02 1.50 9.75
N GLY A 84 -17.99 1.82 8.45
CA GLY A 84 -18.79 2.90 7.88
C GLY A 84 -18.29 4.31 8.22
N GLU A 85 -17.05 4.43 8.70
CA GLU A 85 -16.38 5.70 9.01
C GLU A 85 -15.92 6.43 7.74
N VAL A 86 -16.84 7.20 7.16
CA VAL A 86 -16.62 7.93 5.88
C VAL A 86 -15.41 8.86 5.92
N LYS A 87 -15.10 9.44 7.08
CA LYS A 87 -13.97 10.37 7.24
C LYS A 87 -12.63 9.65 7.04
N LEU A 88 -12.44 8.51 7.71
CA LEU A 88 -11.24 7.69 7.57
C LEU A 88 -11.14 7.11 6.16
N PHE A 89 -12.25 6.59 5.62
CA PHE A 89 -12.31 6.06 4.26
C PHE A 89 -11.85 7.09 3.22
N ARG A 90 -12.42 8.31 3.25
CA ARG A 90 -12.02 9.38 2.32
C ARG A 90 -10.56 9.79 2.49
N GLN A 91 -10.07 9.88 3.72
CA GLN A 91 -8.69 10.27 3.98
C GLN A 91 -7.71 9.24 3.41
N SER A 92 -7.92 7.95 3.69
CA SER A 92 -7.10 6.86 3.14
C SER A 92 -7.19 6.78 1.62
N LEU A 93 -8.39 6.98 1.05
CA LEU A 93 -8.60 6.97 -0.39
C LEU A 93 -7.84 8.12 -1.07
N LEU A 94 -7.90 9.33 -0.53
CA LEU A 94 -7.13 10.47 -1.04
C LEU A 94 -5.62 10.24 -0.92
N ALA A 95 -5.17 9.58 0.15
CA ALA A 95 -3.76 9.25 0.30
C ALA A 95 -3.26 8.26 -0.76
N ILE A 96 -4.03 7.21 -1.01
CA ILE A 96 -3.72 6.23 -2.07
C ILE A 96 -3.78 6.91 -3.43
N ALA A 97 -4.85 7.62 -3.74
CA ALA A 97 -5.03 8.27 -5.04
C ALA A 97 -3.93 9.30 -5.32
N GLY A 98 -3.57 10.12 -4.32
CA GLY A 98 -2.48 11.08 -4.44
C GLY A 98 -1.12 10.41 -4.65
N ALA A 99 -0.81 9.34 -3.90
CA ALA A 99 0.42 8.59 -4.10
C ALA A 99 0.48 7.92 -5.48
N THR A 100 -0.61 7.32 -5.95
CA THR A 100 -0.70 6.75 -7.29
C THR A 100 -0.48 7.82 -8.36
N LEU A 101 -1.11 8.99 -8.22
CA LEU A 101 -0.92 10.11 -9.16
C LEU A 101 0.53 10.58 -9.20
N ILE A 102 1.17 10.74 -8.03
CA ILE A 102 2.58 11.13 -7.93
C ILE A 102 3.48 10.06 -8.57
N ALA A 103 3.26 8.79 -8.25
CA ALA A 103 4.02 7.66 -8.78
C ALA A 103 3.94 7.61 -10.31
N VAL A 104 2.73 7.63 -10.87
CA VAL A 104 2.50 7.59 -12.32
C VAL A 104 3.11 8.80 -13.01
N SER A 105 2.91 10.00 -12.45
CA SER A 105 3.47 11.23 -13.01
C SER A 105 4.99 11.19 -13.02
N LEU A 106 5.61 10.74 -11.93
CA LEU A 106 7.06 10.64 -11.81
C LEU A 106 7.64 9.61 -12.78
N SER A 107 7.07 8.39 -12.83
CA SER A 107 7.52 7.35 -13.75
C SER A 107 7.34 7.77 -15.22
N CYS A 108 6.26 8.47 -15.54
CA CYS A 108 6.04 9.04 -16.87
C CYS A 108 7.10 10.09 -17.22
N LEU A 109 7.37 11.03 -16.31
CA LEU A 109 8.41 12.05 -16.51
C LEU A 109 9.80 11.43 -16.70
N ILE A 110 10.17 10.46 -15.86
CA ILE A 110 11.45 9.76 -16.00
C ILE A 110 11.49 9.07 -17.35
N GLY A 111 10.48 8.26 -17.70
CA GLY A 111 10.42 7.54 -18.97
C GLY A 111 10.51 8.44 -20.21
N LEU A 112 9.86 9.62 -20.19
CA LEU A 112 9.94 10.61 -21.25
C LEU A 112 11.35 11.20 -21.38
N VAL A 113 12.04 11.45 -20.26
CA VAL A 113 13.41 11.98 -20.27
C VAL A 113 14.42 10.92 -20.72
N THR A 114 14.23 9.64 -20.38
CA THR A 114 15.19 8.58 -20.72
C THR A 114 15.23 8.25 -22.21
N GLY A 115 14.12 8.42 -22.96
CA GLY A 115 14.10 8.27 -24.42
C GLY A 115 14.65 6.93 -24.95
N ILE A 116 14.24 5.81 -24.34
CA ILE A 116 14.85 4.49 -24.59
C ILE A 116 14.42 3.93 -25.96
N PRO A 117 15.35 3.62 -26.89
CA PRO A 117 15.02 3.12 -28.23
C PRO A 117 14.67 1.62 -28.28
N GLU A 118 15.10 0.82 -27.31
CA GLU A 118 14.71 -0.59 -27.15
C GLU A 118 14.30 -0.88 -25.69
N PHE A 119 13.19 -1.59 -25.51
CA PHE A 119 12.72 -2.01 -24.20
C PHE A 119 13.51 -3.21 -23.69
N GLY A 120 13.90 -3.20 -22.40
CA GLY A 120 14.57 -4.34 -21.76
C GLY A 120 13.69 -5.60 -21.69
N SER A 121 14.30 -6.75 -21.44
CA SER A 121 13.61 -8.06 -21.42
C SER A 121 12.46 -8.12 -20.41
N GLU A 122 12.56 -7.40 -19.27
CA GLU A 122 11.48 -7.35 -18.28
C GLU A 122 10.20 -6.69 -18.81
N VAL A 123 10.33 -5.68 -19.67
CA VAL A 123 9.18 -5.00 -20.31
C VAL A 123 8.62 -5.86 -21.44
N GLN A 124 9.51 -6.42 -22.27
CA GLN A 124 9.09 -7.30 -23.38
C GLN A 124 8.37 -8.56 -22.88
N ALA A 125 8.75 -9.10 -21.72
CA ALA A 125 8.10 -10.26 -21.13
C ALA A 125 6.68 -10.00 -20.57
N ARG A 126 6.20 -8.75 -20.64
CA ARG A 126 4.90 -8.31 -20.10
C ARG A 126 3.96 -7.74 -21.17
N ILE A 127 4.38 -7.77 -22.44
CA ILE A 127 3.61 -7.41 -23.64
C ILE A 127 3.39 -8.68 -24.46
#